data_AF-A0A2C9LBY3-F1
#
_entry.id   AF-A0A2C9LBY3-F1
#
_cell.length_a   1.000
_cell.length_b   1.000
_cell.length_c   1.000
_cell.angle_alpha   90.00
_cell.angle_beta   90.00
_cell.angle_gamma   90.00
#
_symmetry.space_group_name_H-M   'P 1'
#
loop_
_entity.id
_entity.type
_entity.pdbx_description
1 polymer ?
#
loop_
_entity_poly.entity_id
_entity_poly.type
_entity_poly.pdbx_seq_one_letter_code
_entity_poly.pdbx_strand_id
1 'polypeptide(L)'
;MKYSLPKPQGGKHAMNPILCADQPVPDQRPSKKSLQKIDVLSQDIIADMSPFTINDVTSRAAQLGITGRQWSKRNPNDGYRRLNKRKGK
;
A
#
# COMPACT_ATOMS: atom_id res chain seq x y z
N MET A 1 -1.39 21.49 -11.87
CA MET A 1 -0.04 21.00 -11.52
C MET A 1 0.44 20.11 -12.67
N LYS A 2 1.63 20.35 -13.25
CA LYS A 2 2.13 19.63 -14.43
C LYS A 2 3.36 18.81 -14.04
N TYR A 3 3.39 17.54 -14.42
CA TYR A 3 4.52 16.63 -14.23
C TYR A 3 4.50 15.55 -15.33
N SER A 4 5.63 14.90 -15.58
CA SER A 4 5.73 13.82 -16.57
C SER A 4 5.09 12.54 -16.03
N LEU A 5 4.19 11.94 -16.82
CA LEU A 5 3.59 10.64 -16.50
C LEU A 5 4.49 9.47 -16.93
N PRO A 6 4.46 8.34 -16.21
CA PRO A 6 5.14 7.12 -16.64
C PRO A 6 4.46 6.55 -17.90
N LYS A 7 5.19 5.68 -18.62
CA LYS A 7 4.63 4.95 -19.76
C LYS A 7 3.48 4.05 -19.30
N PRO A 8 2.38 3.94 -20.06
CA PRO A 8 1.29 3.04 -19.70
C PRO A 8 1.78 1.59 -19.69
N GLN A 9 1.49 0.87 -18.60
CA GLN A 9 1.87 -0.55 -18.43
C GLN A 9 0.63 -1.43 -18.24
N GLY A 10 0.68 -2.64 -18.78
CA GLY A 10 -0.33 -3.68 -18.58
C GLY A 10 0.10 -4.78 -17.60
N GLY A 11 -0.80 -5.73 -17.34
CA GLY A 11 -0.54 -6.93 -16.54
C GLY A 11 -1.06 -6.86 -15.10
N LYS A 12 -0.97 -8.00 -14.39
CA LYS A 12 -1.56 -8.20 -13.04
C LYS A 12 -1.02 -7.25 -11.97
N HIS A 13 0.18 -6.70 -12.19
CA HIS A 13 0.88 -5.86 -11.21
C HIS A 13 1.17 -4.44 -11.73
N ALA A 14 0.48 -4.00 -12.79
CA ALA A 14 0.62 -2.63 -13.28
C ALA A 14 0.15 -1.61 -12.22
N MET A 15 0.89 -0.51 -12.07
CA MET A 15 0.59 0.58 -11.13
C MET A 15 0.54 1.92 -11.86
N ASN A 16 -0.43 2.08 -12.76
CA ASN A 16 -0.62 3.33 -13.50
C ASN A 16 -1.31 4.38 -12.62
N PRO A 17 -1.00 5.68 -12.77
CA PRO A 17 -1.75 6.76 -12.11
C PRO A 17 -3.22 6.73 -12.54
N ILE A 18 -4.13 7.02 -11.62
CA ILE A 18 -5.57 7.12 -11.90
C ILE A 18 -5.87 8.51 -12.46
N LEU A 19 -6.32 8.55 -13.72
CA LEU A 19 -6.62 9.79 -14.45
C LEU A 19 -8.14 9.96 -14.66
N CYS A 20 -8.89 8.86 -14.69
CA CYS A 20 -10.35 8.83 -14.87
C CYS A 20 -11.01 7.99 -13.76
N ALA A 21 -12.29 8.24 -13.47
CA ALA A 21 -13.02 7.54 -12.41
C ALA A 21 -13.31 6.07 -12.72
N ASP A 22 -13.48 5.75 -14.00
CA ASP A 22 -13.78 4.45 -14.58
C ASP A 22 -12.51 3.70 -15.05
N GLN A 23 -11.31 4.21 -14.74
CA GLN A 23 -10.07 3.60 -15.16
C GLN A 23 -9.93 2.18 -14.56
N PRO A 24 -9.73 1.14 -15.40
CA PRO A 24 -9.59 -0.22 -14.90
C PRO A 24 -8.30 -0.38 -14.10
N VAL A 25 -8.40 -1.04 -12.94
CA VAL A 25 -7.27 -1.32 -12.05
C VAL A 25 -7.14 -2.82 -11.80
N PRO A 26 -5.91 -3.35 -11.73
CA PRO A 26 -5.70 -4.74 -11.35
C PRO A 26 -6.06 -4.97 -9.88
N ASP A 27 -6.50 -6.19 -9.55
CA ASP A 27 -6.80 -6.56 -8.16
C ASP A 27 -5.49 -6.72 -7.35
N GLN A 28 -5.20 -5.72 -6.52
CA GLN A 28 -4.07 -5.67 -5.61
C GLN A 28 -4.56 -5.54 -4.17
N ARG A 29 -5.32 -6.54 -3.70
CA ARG A 29 -5.86 -6.54 -2.34
C ARG A 29 -4.80 -6.93 -1.28
N PRO A 30 -4.77 -6.22 -0.14
CA PRO A 30 -4.00 -6.64 1.02
C PRO A 30 -4.58 -7.92 1.63
N SER A 31 -3.76 -8.68 2.36
CA SER A 31 -4.23 -9.88 3.07
C SER A 31 -5.12 -9.49 4.25
N LYS A 32 -6.01 -10.40 4.68
CA LYS A 32 -6.84 -10.19 5.88
C LYS A 32 -5.98 -9.88 7.12
N LYS A 33 -4.86 -10.59 7.27
CA LYS A 33 -3.91 -10.38 8.39
C LYS A 33 -3.32 -8.97 8.37
N SER A 34 -2.97 -8.44 7.20
CA SER A 34 -2.45 -7.07 7.09
C SER A 34 -3.51 -5.97 7.32
N LEU A 35 -4.80 -6.31 7.21
CA LEU A 35 -5.91 -5.41 7.48
C LEU A 35 -6.36 -5.40 8.94
N GLN A 36 -5.95 -6.41 9.73
CA GLN A 36 -6.31 -6.50 11.13
C GLN A 36 -5.76 -5.29 11.89
N LYS A 37 -6.62 -4.73 12.74
CA LYS A 37 -6.27 -3.70 13.71
C LYS A 37 -6.71 -4.23 15.07
N ILE A 38 -5.96 -3.87 16.09
CA ILE A 38 -6.35 -4.14 17.47
C ILE A 38 -7.42 -3.16 17.89
N ASP A 39 -8.45 -3.71 18.51
CA ASP A 39 -9.41 -2.97 19.31
C ASP A 39 -9.04 -3.12 20.79
N VAL A 40 -8.41 -2.10 21.36
CA VAL A 40 -7.92 -2.10 22.75
C VAL A 40 -9.07 -2.21 23.77
N LEU A 41 -10.30 -1.88 23.37
CA LEU A 41 -11.47 -1.95 24.25
C LEU A 41 -12.20 -3.30 24.17
N SER A 42 -11.71 -4.24 23.35
CA SER A 42 -12.33 -5.56 23.27
C SER A 42 -11.99 -6.38 24.52
N GLN A 43 -12.95 -7.21 24.95
CA GLN A 43 -12.78 -8.09 26.10
C GLN A 43 -11.69 -9.15 25.86
N ASP A 44 -11.46 -9.48 24.59
CA ASP A 44 -10.51 -10.51 24.15
C ASP A 44 -9.04 -10.05 24.20
N ILE A 45 -8.76 -8.75 24.37
CA ILE A 45 -7.39 -8.21 24.46
C ILE A 45 -6.57 -8.87 25.58
N ILE A 46 -7.21 -9.19 26.70
CA ILE A 46 -6.55 -9.79 27.88
C ILE A 46 -6.21 -11.27 27.60
N ALA A 47 -7.00 -11.94 26.75
CA ALA A 47 -6.82 -13.34 26.39
C ALA A 47 -5.82 -13.54 25.24
N ASP A 48 -5.54 -12.49 24.47
CA ASP A 48 -4.59 -12.55 23.35
C ASP A 48 -3.13 -12.65 23.82
N MET A 49 -2.32 -13.40 23.07
CA MET A 49 -0.90 -13.63 23.37
C MET A 49 -0.03 -12.37 23.28
N SER A 50 -0.52 -11.30 22.63
CA SER A 50 0.22 -10.07 22.38
C SER A 50 -0.73 -8.88 22.31
N PRO A 51 -0.37 -7.73 22.93
CA PRO A 51 -1.16 -6.49 22.83
C PRO A 51 -0.96 -5.77 21.48
N PHE A 52 -0.25 -6.37 20.52
CA PHE A 52 0.03 -5.85 19.18
C PHE A 52 -0.36 -6.83 18.08
N THR A 53 -0.79 -6.30 16.93
CA THR A 53 -1.25 -7.08 15.78
C THR A 53 -0.06 -7.76 15.14
N ILE A 54 -0.24 -9.01 14.71
CA ILE A 54 0.82 -9.73 14.00
C ILE A 54 0.85 -9.25 12.55
N ASN A 55 1.99 -8.67 12.14
CA ASN A 55 2.20 -8.26 10.76
C ASN A 55 2.18 -9.45 9.79
N ASP A 56 1.69 -9.19 8.58
CA ASP A 56 1.77 -10.15 7.49
C ASP A 56 3.13 -10.02 6.78
N VAL A 57 3.92 -11.09 6.81
CA VAL A 57 5.26 -11.16 6.22
C VAL A 57 5.35 -12.26 5.15
N THR A 58 4.46 -13.25 5.21
CA THR A 58 4.57 -14.48 4.41
C THR A 58 3.72 -14.46 3.15
N SER A 59 2.66 -13.65 3.11
CA SER A 59 1.75 -13.66 1.96
C SER A 59 2.40 -13.09 0.69
N ARG A 60 1.84 -13.45 -0.46
CA ARG A 60 2.25 -12.85 -1.74
C ARG A 60 2.00 -11.35 -1.78
N ALA A 61 0.96 -10.86 -1.10
CA ALA A 61 0.67 -9.43 -1.01
C ALA A 61 1.76 -8.68 -0.23
N ALA A 62 2.28 -9.29 0.85
CA ALA A 62 3.40 -8.74 1.61
C ALA A 62 4.68 -8.63 0.76
N GLN A 63 5.01 -9.69 0.00
CA GLN A 63 6.17 -9.68 -0.91
C GLN A 63 6.08 -8.61 -2.01
N LEU A 64 4.87 -8.36 -2.51
CA LEU A 64 4.60 -7.33 -3.53
C LEU A 64 4.51 -5.91 -2.95
N GLY A 65 4.56 -5.76 -1.62
CA GLY A 65 4.44 -4.46 -0.96
C GLY A 65 3.07 -3.81 -1.16
N ILE A 66 2.02 -4.64 -1.30
CA ILE A 66 0.64 -4.18 -1.46
C ILE A 66 0.18 -3.61 -0.12
N THR A 67 -0.15 -2.31 -0.12
CA THR A 67 -0.68 -1.62 1.05
C THR A 67 -1.88 -0.76 0.63
N GLY A 68 -2.80 -0.49 1.55
CA GLY A 68 -4.00 0.31 1.26
C GLY A 68 -3.76 1.78 0.93
N ARG A 69 -2.50 2.24 0.82
CA ARG A 69 -2.15 3.62 0.43
C ARG A 69 -1.18 3.56 -0.75
N GLN A 70 -1.74 3.61 -1.95
CA GLN A 70 -0.94 3.45 -3.16
C GLN A 70 -0.30 4.76 -3.64
N TRP A 71 -0.97 5.90 -3.46
CA TRP A 71 -0.56 7.18 -4.01
C TRP A 71 -0.32 8.22 -2.91
N SER A 72 0.83 8.90 -2.99
CA SER A 72 1.17 10.02 -2.12
C SER A 72 0.34 11.25 -2.51
N LYS A 73 -0.13 12.02 -1.52
CA LYS A 73 -0.80 13.31 -1.75
C LYS A 73 0.20 14.45 -2.04
N ARG A 74 1.51 14.18 -1.98
CA ARG A 74 2.55 15.18 -2.17
C ARG A 74 2.72 15.56 -3.64
N ASN A 75 3.04 16.82 -3.90
CA ASN A 75 3.47 17.28 -5.21
C ASN A 75 4.69 16.48 -5.71
N PRO A 76 4.62 15.84 -6.89
CA PRO A 76 5.75 15.10 -7.45
C PRO A 76 6.95 15.98 -7.79
N ASN A 77 6.76 17.30 -7.96
CA ASN A 77 7.82 18.25 -8.29
C ASN A 77 8.61 18.74 -7.06
N ASP A 78 8.23 18.35 -5.83
CA ASP A 78 8.95 18.77 -4.63
C ASP A 78 10.25 17.98 -4.43
N GLY A 79 11.25 18.62 -3.81
CA GLY A 79 12.49 17.96 -3.39
C GLY A 79 12.29 16.82 -2.37
N TYR A 80 13.04 15.74 -2.53
CA TYR A 80 13.08 14.60 -1.60
C TYR A 80 14.42 14.55 -0.86
N ARG A 81 14.39 14.23 0.43
CA ARG A 81 15.60 13.83 1.16
C ARG A 81 16.12 12.52 0.54
N ARG A 82 17.42 12.48 0.19
CA ARG A 82 18.09 11.27 -0.30
C ARG A 82 18.17 10.25 0.83
N LEU A 83 17.16 9.40 0.96
CA LEU A 83 17.23 8.14 1.70
C LEU A 83 17.49 7.00 0.73
N ASN A 84 18.18 5.94 1.18
CA ASN A 84 18.37 4.69 0.44
C ASN A 84 17.11 4.33 -0.34
N LYS A 85 17.26 4.10 -1.66
CA LYS A 85 16.19 3.97 -2.68
C LYS A 85 14.81 3.76 -2.04
N ARG A 86 14.07 4.84 -1.86
CA ARG A 86 12.61 4.74 -1.96
C ARG A 86 12.39 4.16 -3.35
N LYS A 87 12.05 2.88 -3.47
CA LYS A 87 11.71 2.27 -4.76
C LYS A 87 10.74 3.24 -5.42
N GLY A 88 11.20 3.90 -6.50
CA GLY A 88 10.33 4.67 -7.37
C GLY A 88 9.23 3.70 -7.79
N LYS A 89 8.00 4.01 -7.37
CA LYS A 89 6.80 3.34 -7.82
C LYS A 89 6.40 3.96 -9.14
#